data_AF-A0A357L7F6-F1
#
_entry.id   AF-A0A357L7F6-F1
#
_cell.length_a   1.000
_cell.length_b   1.000
_cell.length_c   1.000
_cell.angle_alpha   90.00
_cell.angle_beta   90.00
_cell.angle_gamma   90.00
#
_symmetry.space_group_name_H-M   'P 1'
#
loop_
_entity.id
_entity.type
_entity.pdbx_description
1 polymer ?
#
loop_
_entity_poly.entity_id
_entity_poly.type
_entity_poly.pdbx_seq_one_letter_code
_entity_poly.pdbx_strand_id
1 'polypeptide(L)' 'TIHTNSAASTVTRLIDMGVEEYLIGSCASAFVAQRLVGVLCRHCVGAAPAPAAIFERFG' A
#
# COMPACT_ATOMS: atom_id res chain seq x y z
N THR A 1 -10.46 -9.92 -2.30
CA THR A 1 -9.60 -8.72 -2.18
C THR A 1 -10.49 -7.54 -1.87
N ILE A 2 -10.04 -6.56 -1.09
CA ILE A 2 -10.81 -5.35 -0.74
C ILE A 2 -10.16 -4.14 -1.40
N HIS A 3 -10.98 -3.22 -1.91
CA HIS A 3 -10.53 -2.01 -2.59
C HIS A 3 -10.31 -0.88 -1.59
N THR A 4 -9.17 -0.90 -0.89
CA THR A 4 -8.72 0.17 0.00
C THR A 4 -7.33 0.67 -0.38
N ASN A 5 -7.03 1.93 -0.02
CA ASN A 5 -5.77 2.58 -0.36
C ASN A 5 -4.60 2.24 0.60
N SER A 6 -4.90 1.59 1.72
CA SER A 6 -3.93 1.12 2.71
C SER A 6 -4.40 -0.17 3.38
N ALA A 7 -3.48 -0.87 4.04
CA ALA A 7 -3.78 -2.07 4.81
C ALA A 7 -4.62 -1.73 6.05
N ALA A 8 -4.30 -0.62 6.74
CA ALA A 8 -5.04 -0.17 7.92
C ALA A 8 -6.50 0.20 7.61
N SER A 9 -6.76 0.87 6.47
CA SER A 9 -8.12 1.24 6.06
C SER A 9 -9.03 0.05 5.75
N THR A 10 -8.47 -1.15 5.59
CA THR A 10 -9.25 -2.39 5.46
C THR A 10 -10.05 -2.70 6.72
N VAL A 11 -9.54 -2.37 7.91
CA VAL A 11 -10.27 -2.58 9.18
C VAL A 11 -11.54 -1.74 9.22
N THR A 12 -11.42 -0.43 9.02
CA THR A 12 -12.57 0.49 8.96
C THR A 12 -13.54 0.07 7.86
N ARG A 13 -13.05 -0.33 6.70
CA ARG A 13 -13.92 -0.76 5.60
C ARG A 13 -14.74 -2.00 5.92
N LEU A 14 -14.18 -2.96 6.66
CA LEU A 14 -14.90 -4.14 7.12
C LEU A 14 -16.00 -3.79 8.14
N ILE A 15 -15.69 -2.87 9.06
CA ILE A 15 -16.67 -2.34 10.02
C ILE A 15 -17.81 -1.64 9.28
N ASP A 16 -17.50 -0.77 8.31
CA ASP A 16 -18.50 -0.08 7.47
C ASP A 16 -19.38 -1.05 6.67
N MET A 17 -18.87 -2.25 6.36
CA MET A 17 -19.61 -3.31 5.68
C MET A 17 -20.42 -4.20 6.65
N GLY A 18 -20.40 -3.91 7.96
CA GLY A 18 -21.15 -4.63 8.98
C GLY A 18 -20.44 -5.83 9.60
N VAL A 19 -19.11 -5.94 9.46
CA VAL A 19 -18.34 -7.00 10.12
C VAL A 19 -18.08 -6.60 11.57
N GLU A 20 -18.44 -7.49 12.49
CA GLU A 20 -18.20 -7.33 13.93
C GLU A 20 -16.69 -7.24 14.24
N GLU A 21 -16.29 -6.26 15.04
CA GLU A 21 -14.87 -5.96 15.32
C GLU A 21 -14.10 -7.15 15.91
N TYR A 22 -14.74 -7.92 16.80
CA TYR A 22 -14.11 -9.09 17.43
C TYR A 22 -13.78 -10.20 16.41
N LEU A 23 -14.55 -10.32 15.33
CA LEU A 23 -14.27 -11.27 14.24
C LEU A 23 -13.06 -10.83 13.42
N ILE A 24 -12.90 -9.52 13.22
CA ILE A 24 -11.72 -8.99 12.52
C ILE A 24 -10.46 -9.35 13.30
N GLY A 25 -10.43 -9.11 14.62
CA GLY A 25 -9.28 -9.42 15.47
C GLY A 25 -9.00 -10.91 15.67
N SER A 26 -10.03 -11.76 15.62
CA SER A 26 -9.88 -13.21 15.84
C SER A 26 -9.58 -14.00 14.56
N CYS A 27 -10.01 -13.51 13.39
CA CYS A 27 -9.87 -14.22 12.12
C CYS A 27 -8.74 -13.69 11.23
N ALA A 28 -8.39 -12.40 11.32
CA ALA A 28 -7.39 -11.81 10.43
C ALA A 28 -5.98 -11.92 11.02
N SER A 29 -5.05 -12.57 10.29
CA SER A 29 -3.63 -12.58 10.66
C SER A 29 -2.87 -11.33 10.21
N ALA A 30 -3.19 -10.81 9.01
CA ALA A 30 -2.57 -9.61 8.45
C ALA A 30 -3.40 -9.05 7.30
N PHE A 31 -3.22 -7.76 7.01
CA PHE A 31 -3.71 -7.09 5.80
C PHE A 31 -2.53 -6.63 4.95
N VAL A 32 -2.61 -6.85 3.64
CA VAL A 32 -1.56 -6.46 2.69
C VAL A 32 -2.11 -5.44 1.71
N ALA A 33 -1.50 -4.25 1.69
CA ALA A 33 -1.72 -3.28 0.63
C ALA A 33 -0.69 -3.50 -0.47
N GLN A 34 -1.18 -3.69 -1.70
CA GLN A 34 -0.34 -3.98 -2.86
C GLN A 34 -0.40 -2.83 -3.86
N ARG A 35 0.77 -2.41 -4.35
CA ARG A 35 0.92 -1.52 -5.51
C ARG A 35 1.86 -2.17 -6.51
N LEU A 36 1.60 -1.95 -7.79
CA LEU A 36 2.48 -2.37 -8.87
C LEU A 36 3.20 -1.14 -9.40
N VAL A 37 4.51 -1.25 -9.56
CA VAL A 37 5.35 -0.22 -10.16
C VAL A 37 5.94 -0.75 -11.46
N GLY A 38 6.06 0.13 -12.45
CA GLY A 38 6.72 -0.21 -13.70
C GLY A 38 8.21 -0.47 -13.46
N VAL A 39 8.72 -1.54 -14.06
CA VAL A 39 10.17 -1.82 -14.06
C VAL A 39 10.82 -1.10 -15.24
N LEU A 40 11.99 -0.51 -15.01
CA LEU A 40 12.75 0.17 -16.06
C LEU A 40 13.22 -0.83 -17.13
N CYS A 41 13.17 -0.40 -18.39
CA CYS A 41 13.68 -1.18 -19.51
C CYS A 41 15.20 -1.34 -19.39
N ARG A 42 15.70 -2.58 -19.50
CA ARG A 42 17.13 -2.89 -19.37
C ARG A 42 17.98 -2.35 -20.52
N HIS A 43 17.38 -1.97 -21.66
CA HIS A 43 18.10 -1.48 -22.84
C HIS A 43 18.26 0.03 -22.88
N CYS A 44 17.36 0.79 -22.25
CA CYS A 44 17.37 2.26 -22.30
C CYS A 44 17.47 2.94 -20.92
N VAL A 45 17.63 2.17 -19.84
CA VAL A 45 17.88 2.73 -18.51
C VAL A 45 19.20 3.51 -18.50
N GLY A 46 19.17 4.73 -17.96
CA GLY A 46 20.33 5.61 -17.83
C GLY A 46 20.38 6.25 -16.44
N ALA A 47 21.57 6.66 -16.02
CA ALA A 47 21.76 7.36 -14.76
C ALA A 47 21.28 8.81 -14.86
N ALA A 48 20.60 9.28 -13.81
CA ALA A 48 20.21 10.68 -13.65
C ALA A 48 20.42 11.07 -12.18
N PRO A 49 20.82 12.33 -11.90
CA PRO A 49 20.87 12.82 -10.53
C PRO A 49 19.48 12.77 -9.89
N ALA A 50 19.40 12.32 -8.64
CA ALA A 50 18.14 12.31 -7.92
C ALA A 50 17.68 13.76 -7.65
N PRO A 51 16.42 14.12 -7.96
CA PRO A 51 15.90 15.45 -7.67
C PRO A 51 15.96 15.75 -6.16
N ALA A 52 16.46 16.95 -5.79
CA ALA A 52 16.55 17.38 -4.38
C ALA A 52 15.22 17.25 -3.63
N ALA A 53 14.11 17.54 -4.32
CA ALA A 53 12.75 17.46 -3.77
C ALA A 53 12.34 16.04 -3.29
N ILE A 54 12.99 14.97 -3.77
CA ILE A 54 12.72 13.61 -3.27
C ILE A 54 13.23 13.46 -1.83
N PHE A 55 14.40 14.01 -1.52
CA PHE A 55 14.98 13.94 -0.19
C PHE A 55 14.19 14.77 0.82
N GLU A 56 13.65 15.93 0.43
CA GLU A 56 12.80 16.74 1.31
C GLU A 56 11.47 16.05 1.65
N ARG A 57 10.96 15.23 0.72
CA ARG A 57 9.66 14.56 0.86
C ARG A 57 9.75 13.22 1.59
N PHE A 58 10.89 12.52 1.49
CA PHE A 58 11.03 11.12 1.93
C PHE A 58 12.29 10.83 2.75
N GLY A 59 13.19 11.80 2.93
CA GLY A 59 14.35 11.73 3.84
C GLY A 59 13.97 12.17 5.25
#